data_AF-A0A285C9E6-F1
#
_entry.id   AF-A0A285C9E6-F1
#
_cell.length_a   1.000
_cell.length_b   1.000
_cell.length_c   1.000
_cell.angle_alpha   90.00
_cell.angle_beta   90.00
_cell.angle_gamma   90.00
#
_symmetry.space_group_name_H-M   'P 1'
#
loop_
_entity.id
_entity.type
_entity.pdbx_description
1 polymer ?
#
loop_
_entity_poly.entity_id
_entity_poly.type
_entity_poly.pdbx_seq_one_letter_code
_entity_poly.pdbx_strand_id
1 'polypeptide(L)'
;MYEPIRTKSVHSTMADAPTDFPHRSREEELDIQLAGHLSALLAVTDELRALEPSTDLDTAAERLAEQVTRLRGGGTPVRAVASGAGDVAALHERAHALAGRALVVAASRADTAVAILAAERMDAHALSSVG
;
A
#
# COMPACT_ATOMS: atom_id res chain seq x y z
N MET A 1 -36.32 -5.89 60.57
CA MET A 1 -37.27 -6.27 59.50
C MET A 1 -36.67 -5.80 58.19
N TYR A 2 -36.71 -6.65 57.17
CA TYR A 2 -36.14 -6.43 55.84
C TYR A 2 -36.99 -5.41 55.09
N GLU A 3 -36.39 -4.32 54.59
CA GLU A 3 -36.97 -3.60 53.46
C GLU A 3 -36.31 -4.13 52.18
N PRO A 4 -37.08 -4.60 51.19
CA PRO A 4 -36.52 -5.00 49.91
C PRO A 4 -36.07 -3.75 49.16
N ILE A 5 -34.78 -3.71 48.80
CA ILE A 5 -34.25 -2.69 47.88
C ILE A 5 -35.08 -2.78 46.60
N ARG A 6 -35.90 -1.75 46.32
CA ARG A 6 -36.41 -1.49 44.97
C ARG A 6 -35.22 -1.15 44.10
N THR A 7 -34.59 -2.16 43.49
CA THR A 7 -33.65 -1.90 42.41
C THR A 7 -34.43 -1.17 41.33
N LYS A 8 -34.03 0.07 41.03
CA LYS A 8 -34.46 0.73 39.79
C LYS A 8 -34.05 -0.22 38.66
N SER A 9 -35.04 -0.74 37.95
CA SER A 9 -34.84 -1.34 36.65
C SER A 9 -34.28 -0.25 35.74
N VAL A 10 -32.96 -0.16 35.60
CA VAL A 10 -32.31 0.60 34.54
C VAL A 10 -32.35 -0.26 33.28
N HIS A 11 -33.55 -0.45 32.75
CA HIS A 11 -33.67 -0.74 31.34
C HIS A 11 -33.69 0.57 30.57
N SER A 12 -32.97 0.51 29.45
CA SER A 12 -33.17 1.30 28.23
C SER A 12 -32.48 2.66 28.11
N THR A 13 -31.46 2.61 27.26
CA THR A 13 -31.37 3.46 26.06
C THR A 13 -30.86 4.88 26.29
N MET A 14 -29.54 5.00 26.41
CA MET A 14 -28.80 6.08 25.74
C MET A 14 -28.45 5.57 24.34
N ALA A 15 -29.44 5.46 23.46
CA ALA A 15 -29.44 6.22 22.22
C ALA A 15 -28.67 7.54 22.26
N ASP A 16 -27.92 7.74 21.18
CA ASP A 16 -27.56 9.03 20.59
C ASP A 16 -26.29 9.73 21.07
N ALA A 17 -25.18 8.98 21.04
CA ALA A 17 -24.07 9.47 20.25
C ALA A 17 -23.82 8.43 19.16
N PRO A 18 -23.96 8.73 17.86
CA PRO A 18 -23.08 8.04 16.93
C PRO A 18 -21.69 8.43 17.40
N THR A 19 -21.00 7.51 18.07
CA THR A 19 -19.55 7.53 18.10
C THR A 19 -19.14 7.36 16.65
N ASP A 20 -19.15 8.49 15.95
CA ASP A 20 -18.77 8.69 14.56
C ASP A 20 -17.25 8.58 14.53
N PHE A 21 -16.74 7.42 14.92
CA PHE A 21 -15.39 7.02 14.59
C PHE A 21 -15.36 6.97 13.07
N PRO A 22 -14.33 7.54 12.42
CA PRO A 22 -14.20 7.44 10.98
C PRO A 22 -13.98 5.97 10.62
N HIS A 23 -15.07 5.23 10.41
CA HIS A 23 -15.07 3.89 9.91
C HIS A 23 -14.80 4.00 8.43
N ARG A 24 -13.51 4.07 8.07
CA ARG A 24 -13.12 3.78 6.69
C ARG A 24 -13.65 2.40 6.36
N SER A 25 -14.25 2.29 5.18
CA SER A 25 -14.65 1.00 4.65
C SER A 25 -13.40 0.12 4.48
N ARG A 26 -13.55 -1.19 4.64
CA ARG A 26 -12.46 -2.14 4.38
C ARG A 26 -11.80 -1.90 3.01
N GLU A 27 -12.60 -1.56 2.01
CA GLU A 27 -12.13 -1.22 0.67
C GLU A 27 -11.21 0.02 0.67
N GLU A 28 -11.59 1.07 1.38
CA GLU A 28 -10.78 2.29 1.54
C GLU A 28 -9.48 2.01 2.31
N GLU A 29 -9.52 1.15 3.32
CA GLU A 29 -8.30 0.73 4.02
C GLU A 29 -7.33 -0.03 3.10
N LEU A 30 -7.86 -0.92 2.25
CA LEU A 30 -7.07 -1.64 1.25
C LEU A 30 -6.50 -0.69 0.21
N ASP A 31 -7.24 0.33 -0.23
CA ASP A 31 -6.71 1.36 -1.15
C ASP A 31 -5.53 2.10 -0.54
N ILE A 32 -5.64 2.48 0.73
CA ILE A 32 -4.59 3.22 1.42
C ILE A 32 -3.35 2.34 1.62
N GLN A 33 -3.54 1.08 2.00
CA GLN A 33 -2.46 0.11 2.13
C GLN A 33 -1.78 -0.14 0.77
N LEU A 34 -2.57 -0.34 -0.28
CA LEU A 34 -2.07 -0.60 -1.63
C LEU A 34 -1.30 0.61 -2.16
N ALA A 35 -1.86 1.81 -2.04
CA ALA A 35 -1.20 3.05 -2.41
C ALA A 35 0.12 3.24 -1.65
N GLY A 36 0.15 2.88 -0.37
CA GLY A 36 1.36 2.90 0.45
C GLY A 36 2.44 1.95 -0.06
N HIS A 37 2.09 0.70 -0.38
CA HIS A 37 3.03 -0.29 -0.89
C HIS A 37 3.54 0.06 -2.28
N LEU A 38 2.67 0.52 -3.18
CA LEU A 38 3.08 0.99 -4.50
C LEU A 38 3.96 2.24 -4.43
N SER A 39 3.68 3.18 -3.50
CA SER A 39 4.54 4.35 -3.29
C SER A 39 5.94 3.94 -2.82
N ALA A 40 6.03 2.97 -1.92
CA ALA A 40 7.31 2.45 -1.43
C ALA A 40 8.09 1.70 -2.53
N LEU A 41 7.40 0.88 -3.32
CA LEU A 41 8.00 0.20 -4.47
C LEU A 41 8.54 1.21 -5.47
N LEU A 42 7.73 2.21 -5.80
CA LEU A 42 8.09 3.29 -6.72
C LEU A 42 9.32 4.08 -6.27
N ALA A 43 9.47 4.35 -4.97
CA ALA A 43 10.64 5.01 -4.42
C ALA A 43 11.92 4.15 -4.61
N VAL A 44 11.84 2.84 -4.34
CA VAL A 44 12.98 1.92 -4.56
C VAL A 44 13.30 1.80 -6.05
N THR A 45 12.30 1.79 -6.93
CA THR A 45 12.51 1.83 -8.38
C THR A 45 13.24 3.10 -8.83
N ASP A 46 12.92 4.27 -8.25
CA ASP A 46 13.67 5.50 -8.54
C ASP A 46 15.11 5.45 -8.07
N GLU A 47 15.37 4.87 -6.89
CA GLU A 47 16.72 4.65 -6.38
C GLU A 47 17.52 3.74 -7.32
N LEU A 48 16.93 2.65 -7.80
CA LEU A 48 17.53 1.77 -8.81
C LEU A 48 17.81 2.51 -10.11
N ARG A 49 16.86 3.32 -10.62
CA ARG A 49 17.05 4.12 -11.85
C ARG A 49 18.22 5.10 -11.75
N ALA A 50 18.48 5.63 -10.57
CA ALA A 50 19.60 6.55 -10.35
C ALA A 50 20.95 5.83 -10.37
N LEU A 51 21.00 4.55 -9.98
CA LEU A 51 22.21 3.74 -9.98
C LEU A 51 22.44 3.04 -11.32
N GLU A 52 21.39 2.46 -11.89
CA GLU A 52 21.41 1.68 -13.14
C GLU A 52 20.25 2.11 -14.04
N PRO A 53 20.43 3.16 -14.85
CA PRO A 53 19.40 3.65 -15.75
C PRO A 53 19.01 2.57 -16.77
N SER A 54 17.72 2.26 -16.87
CA SER A 54 17.20 1.33 -17.86
C SER A 54 15.78 1.69 -18.29
N THR A 55 15.46 1.45 -19.57
CA THR A 55 14.13 1.73 -20.13
C THR A 55 13.03 0.92 -19.45
N ASP A 56 13.34 -0.30 -18.97
CA ASP A 56 12.37 -1.11 -18.23
C ASP A 56 12.03 -0.47 -16.87
N LEU A 57 13.04 0.00 -16.13
CA LEU A 57 12.81 0.69 -14.86
C LEU A 57 12.09 2.04 -15.06
N ASP A 58 12.36 2.76 -16.15
CA ASP A 58 11.63 3.98 -16.52
C ASP A 58 10.13 3.68 -16.73
N THR A 59 9.84 2.70 -17.57
CA THR A 59 8.47 2.26 -17.87
C THR A 59 7.75 1.76 -16.62
N ALA A 60 8.45 0.98 -15.78
CA ALA A 60 7.93 0.50 -14.51
C ALA A 60 7.57 1.65 -13.57
N ALA A 61 8.45 2.65 -13.46
CA ALA A 61 8.24 3.80 -12.58
C ALA A 61 7.03 4.64 -13.02
N GLU A 62 6.84 4.84 -14.33
CA GLU A 62 5.67 5.52 -14.88
C GLU A 62 4.37 4.77 -14.56
N ARG A 63 4.30 3.47 -14.87
CA ARG A 63 3.12 2.64 -14.59
C ARG A 63 2.80 2.59 -13.09
N LEU A 64 3.80 2.53 -12.23
CA LEU A 64 3.61 2.59 -10.78
C LEU A 64 3.07 3.96 -10.32
N ALA A 65 3.60 5.06 -10.87
CA ALA A 65 3.15 6.41 -10.54
C ALA A 65 1.69 6.65 -10.96
N GLU A 66 1.28 6.14 -12.13
CA GLU A 66 -0.12 6.17 -12.59
C GLU A 66 -1.05 5.46 -11.59
N GLN A 67 -0.68 4.24 -11.16
CA GLN A 67 -1.49 3.48 -10.22
C GLN A 67 -1.56 4.12 -8.84
N VAL A 68 -0.47 4.71 -8.33
CA VAL A 68 -0.48 5.46 -7.07
C VAL A 68 -1.37 6.69 -7.18
N THR A 69 -1.29 7.43 -8.29
CA THR A 69 -2.11 8.62 -8.54
C THR A 69 -3.59 8.25 -8.58
N ARG A 70 -3.95 7.16 -9.28
CA ARG A 70 -5.31 6.63 -9.33
C ARG A 70 -5.85 6.30 -7.95
N LEU A 71 -5.10 5.56 -7.14
CA LEU A 71 -5.52 5.14 -5.78
C LEU A 71 -5.61 6.31 -4.79
N ARG A 72 -4.84 7.38 -5.00
CA ARG A 72 -4.86 8.58 -4.14
C ARG A 72 -5.87 9.65 -4.61
N GLY A 73 -6.65 9.39 -5.66
CA GLY A 73 -7.64 10.34 -6.18
C GLY A 73 -7.05 11.52 -6.97
N GLY A 74 -5.92 11.31 -7.66
CA GLY A 74 -5.36 12.28 -8.62
C GLY A 74 -4.12 13.06 -8.17
N GLY A 75 -3.64 12.86 -6.94
CA GLY A 75 -2.40 13.48 -6.48
C GLY A 75 -1.16 12.76 -7.01
N THR A 76 -0.30 13.46 -7.76
CA THR A 76 0.99 12.92 -8.20
C THR A 76 1.85 12.54 -6.99
N PRO A 77 2.36 11.31 -6.89
CA PRO A 77 3.22 10.90 -5.79
C PRO A 77 4.51 11.72 -5.78
N VAL A 78 4.92 12.14 -4.58
CA VAL A 78 6.23 12.77 -4.37
C VAL A 78 7.30 11.74 -4.73
N ARG A 79 8.19 12.12 -5.65
CA ARG A 79 9.30 11.29 -6.12
C ARG A 79 10.49 11.51 -5.20
N ALA A 80 11.10 10.42 -4.73
CA ALA A 80 12.29 10.52 -3.90
C ALA A 80 13.47 10.98 -4.78
N VAL A 81 14.27 11.92 -4.26
CA VAL A 81 15.58 12.22 -4.88
C VAL A 81 16.53 11.15 -4.37
N ALA A 82 16.89 10.21 -5.24
CA ALA A 82 17.82 9.15 -4.92
C ALA A 82 19.18 9.73 -4.52
N SER A 83 19.77 9.25 -3.42
CA SER A 83 21.09 9.73 -2.98
C SER A 83 22.25 9.11 -3.77
N GLY A 84 21.97 8.23 -4.75
CA GLY A 84 22.98 7.58 -5.59
C GLY A 84 23.93 6.64 -4.85
N ALA A 85 23.60 6.23 -3.63
CA ALA A 85 24.41 5.32 -2.83
C ALA A 85 23.53 4.19 -2.30
N GLY A 86 23.80 2.96 -2.73
CA GLY A 86 23.04 1.79 -2.32
C GLY A 86 23.59 0.51 -2.93
N ASP A 87 23.40 -0.60 -2.25
CA ASP A 87 23.64 -1.93 -2.79
C ASP A 87 22.48 -2.28 -3.73
N VAL A 88 22.77 -2.37 -5.03
CA VAL A 88 21.80 -2.65 -6.10
C VAL A 88 21.06 -3.97 -5.87
N ALA A 89 21.77 -5.02 -5.43
CA ALA A 89 21.15 -6.32 -5.17
C ALA A 89 20.15 -6.24 -4.01
N ALA A 90 20.54 -5.57 -2.92
CA ALA A 90 19.65 -5.34 -1.78
C ALA A 90 18.42 -4.48 -2.16
N LEU A 91 18.57 -3.52 -3.08
CA LEU A 91 17.46 -2.74 -3.60
C LEU A 91 16.50 -3.60 -4.45
N HIS A 92 17.02 -4.50 -5.29
CA HIS A 92 16.20 -5.45 -6.02
C HIS A 92 15.44 -6.41 -5.10
N GLU A 93 16.09 -6.97 -4.07
CA GLU A 93 15.42 -7.81 -3.07
C GLU A 93 14.30 -7.05 -2.33
N ARG A 94 14.58 -5.81 -1.92
CA ARG A 94 13.58 -4.96 -1.27
C ARG A 94 12.41 -4.67 -2.20
N ALA A 95 12.67 -4.37 -3.47
CA ALA A 95 11.65 -4.12 -4.47
C ALA A 95 10.79 -5.36 -4.73
N HIS A 96 11.41 -6.54 -4.85
CA HIS A 96 10.72 -7.83 -4.96
C HIS A 96 9.77 -8.07 -3.77
N ALA A 97 10.25 -7.87 -2.54
CA ALA A 97 9.43 -8.04 -1.34
C ALA A 97 8.26 -7.03 -1.26
N LEU A 98 8.46 -5.79 -1.69
CA LEU A 98 7.40 -4.77 -1.77
C LEU A 98 6.35 -5.12 -2.84
N ALA A 99 6.78 -5.61 -3.99
CA ALA A 99 5.90 -6.09 -5.05
C ALA A 99 5.02 -7.26 -4.57
N GLY A 100 5.61 -8.23 -3.85
CA GLY A 100 4.85 -9.33 -3.25
C GLY A 100 3.78 -8.87 -2.24
N ARG A 101 4.08 -7.87 -1.40
CA ARG A 101 3.08 -7.27 -0.49
C ARG A 101 1.97 -6.56 -1.26
N ALA A 102 2.32 -5.77 -2.28
CA ALA A 102 1.32 -5.09 -3.11
C ALA A 102 0.41 -6.09 -3.84
N LEU A 103 0.94 -7.21 -4.32
CA LEU A 103 0.19 -8.28 -4.97
C LEU A 103 -0.90 -8.87 -4.08
N VAL A 104 -0.58 -9.18 -2.82
CA VAL A 104 -1.56 -9.76 -1.86
C VAL A 104 -2.70 -8.79 -1.58
N VAL A 105 -2.39 -7.50 -1.43
CA VAL A 105 -3.39 -6.46 -1.15
C VAL A 105 -4.27 -6.22 -2.38
N ALA A 106 -3.66 -6.14 -3.57
CA ALA A 106 -4.38 -6.01 -4.84
C ALA A 106 -5.33 -7.20 -5.09
N ALA A 107 -4.87 -8.42 -4.85
CA ALA A 107 -5.71 -9.62 -4.94
C ALA A 107 -6.87 -9.60 -3.93
N SER A 108 -6.62 -9.14 -2.70
CA SER A 108 -7.64 -9.01 -1.66
C SER A 108 -8.74 -7.99 -2.01
N ARG A 109 -8.40 -6.99 -2.82
CA ARG A 109 -9.32 -5.99 -3.39
C ARG A 109 -9.99 -6.47 -4.69
N ALA A 110 -9.47 -7.53 -5.32
CA ALA A 110 -9.76 -7.91 -6.70
C ALA A 110 -9.36 -6.82 -7.74
N ASP A 111 -8.31 -6.04 -7.44
CA ASP A 111 -7.70 -5.14 -8.43
C ASP A 111 -6.70 -5.92 -9.31
N THR A 112 -7.23 -6.52 -10.37
CA THR A 112 -6.47 -7.34 -11.30
C THR A 112 -5.37 -6.55 -12.01
N ALA A 113 -5.58 -5.26 -12.32
CA ALA A 113 -4.60 -4.45 -13.02
C ALA A 113 -3.35 -4.22 -12.16
N VAL A 114 -3.53 -3.90 -10.87
CA VAL A 114 -2.41 -3.78 -9.94
C VAL A 114 -1.79 -5.13 -9.62
N ALA A 115 -2.58 -6.20 -9.51
CA ALA A 115 -2.06 -7.54 -9.26
C ALA A 115 -1.11 -8.00 -10.39
N ILE A 116 -1.50 -7.81 -11.66
CA ILE A 116 -0.65 -8.14 -12.81
C ILE A 116 0.64 -7.30 -12.77
N LEU A 117 0.53 -5.98 -12.58
CA LEU A 117 1.70 -5.11 -12.50
C LEU A 117 2.65 -5.52 -11.37
N ALA A 118 2.12 -5.86 -10.19
CA ALA A 118 2.91 -6.30 -9.06
C ALA A 118 3.63 -7.62 -9.33
N ALA A 119 2.97 -8.58 -9.99
CA ALA A 119 3.60 -9.83 -10.40
C ALA A 119 4.73 -9.60 -11.43
N GLU A 120 4.49 -8.80 -12.47
CA GLU A 120 5.51 -8.43 -13.46
C GLU A 120 6.75 -7.79 -12.82
N ARG A 121 6.56 -6.93 -11.81
CA ARG A 121 7.68 -6.30 -11.08
C ARG A 121 8.40 -7.25 -10.15
N MET A 122 7.66 -8.14 -9.48
CA MET A 122 8.24 -9.16 -8.62
C MET A 122 9.19 -10.08 -9.42
N ASP A 123 8.75 -10.55 -10.59
CA ASP A 123 9.57 -11.40 -11.47
C ASP A 123 10.80 -10.64 -12.02
N ALA A 124 10.62 -9.40 -12.48
CA ALA A 124 11.73 -8.58 -12.98
C ALA A 124 12.82 -8.39 -11.92
N HIS A 125 12.45 -8.06 -10.68
CA HIS A 125 13.43 -7.89 -9.59
C HIS A 125 14.04 -9.20 -9.11
N ALA A 126 13.34 -10.32 -9.22
CA ALA A 126 13.92 -11.64 -8.93
C ALA A 126 15.07 -11.95 -9.89
N LEU A 127 14.87 -11.72 -11.19
CA LEU A 127 15.90 -11.97 -12.21
C LEU A 127 17.13 -11.07 -12.06
N SER A 128 16.94 -9.82 -11.64
CA SER A 128 18.04 -8.85 -11.42
C SER A 128 18.84 -9.07 -10.14
N SER A 129 18.29 -9.80 -9.16
CA SER A 129 19.01 -10.10 -7.90
C SER A 129 20.03 -11.25 -8.02
N VAL A 130 20.02 -11.99 -9.14
CA VAL A 130 20.87 -13.17 -9.37
C VAL A 130 22.16 -12.82 -10.16
N GLY A 131 22.36 -11.56 -10.54
CA GLY A 131 23.55 -11.07 -11.27
C GLY A 131 24.64 -10.55 -10.34
#